data_AF-D3AVH9-F1
#
_entry.id   AF-D3AVH9-F1
#
_cell.length_a   1.000
_cell.length_b   1.000
_cell.length_c   1.000
_cell.angle_alpha   90.00
_cell.angle_beta   90.00
_cell.angle_gamma   90.00
#
_symmetry.space_group_name_H-M   'P 1'
#
loop_
_entity.id
_entity.type
_entity.pdbx_description
1 polymer ?
#
loop_
_entity_poly.entity_id
_entity_poly.type
_entity_poly.pdbx_seq_one_letter_code
_entity_poly.pdbx_strand_id
1 'polypeptide(L)'
;MKSYKFVLAFENSNSNDYVTEKLFGALSVGTIPLYDGAPNAKKFAPDNNSVIFTEDYGTPEKLAEYLLYLDRNDDEYQKYFEWKKKGPTKDWTAMVDIARIGARCRVCYRLADMHRKDVGMVFGDSDHRAKYIRVPNDWDPSKGIVVYIRHRGTFWFYSVPIPYGTNAKEFQRIIETTIPCPHCPNEKGEFYEAYEYWTRSQILHEKIDSPLEITLTQEMEIEVVFIDMNFYFTNHK
;
A
#
# COMPACT_ATOMS: atom_id res chain seq x y z
N MET A 1 26.11 13.50 21.92
CA MET A 1 24.86 12.81 22.31
C MET A 1 25.18 11.34 22.47
N LYS A 2 24.72 10.66 23.53
CA LYS A 2 24.90 9.21 23.65
C LYS A 2 23.97 8.51 22.66
N SER A 3 24.51 7.68 21.79
CA SER A 3 23.75 6.80 20.90
C SER A 3 23.30 5.56 21.66
N TYR A 4 22.01 5.25 21.64
CA TYR A 4 21.46 4.03 22.21
C TYR A 4 21.19 3.03 21.08
N LYS A 5 21.65 1.78 21.24
CA LYS A 5 21.39 0.69 20.28
C LYS A 5 19.91 0.31 20.18
N PHE A 6 19.18 0.47 21.29
CA PHE A 6 17.78 0.11 21.40
C PHE A 6 16.96 1.23 22.05
N VAL A 7 15.69 1.35 21.66
CA VAL A 7 14.69 2.22 22.30
C VAL A 7 13.45 1.42 22.63
N LEU A 8 12.93 1.59 23.86
CA LEU A 8 11.63 1.06 24.26
C LEU A 8 10.53 1.88 23.56
N ALA A 9 9.86 1.25 22.60
CA ALA A 9 8.78 1.82 21.82
C ALA A 9 7.43 1.20 22.24
N PHE A 10 7.13 1.24 23.54
CA PHE A 10 5.94 0.59 24.10
C PHE A 10 4.73 1.51 24.03
N GLU A 11 3.60 0.96 23.60
CA GLU A 11 2.34 1.67 23.58
C GLU A 11 1.64 1.64 24.94
N ASN A 12 0.75 2.61 25.14
CA ASN A 12 -0.04 2.70 26.37
C ASN A 12 -1.08 1.57 26.50
N SER A 13 -1.39 0.87 25.40
CA SER A 13 -2.33 -0.25 25.36
C SER A 13 -2.05 -1.17 24.17
N ASN A 14 -2.37 -2.45 24.32
CA ASN A 14 -2.21 -3.45 23.24
C ASN A 14 -3.54 -3.58 22.48
N SER A 15 -3.77 -2.67 21.56
CA SER A 15 -4.98 -2.60 20.73
C SER A 15 -4.63 -2.72 19.25
N ASN A 16 -5.45 -3.45 18.47
CA ASN A 16 -5.24 -3.54 17.02
C ASN A 16 -5.14 -2.15 16.38
N ASP A 17 -4.19 -1.99 15.47
CA ASP A 17 -3.90 -0.75 14.73
C ASP A 17 -3.43 0.44 15.60
N TYR A 18 -3.27 0.28 16.92
CA TYR A 18 -2.75 1.32 17.81
C TYR A 18 -1.22 1.37 17.76
N VAL A 19 -0.68 1.88 16.64
CA VAL A 19 0.75 2.10 16.41
C VAL A 19 1.00 3.60 16.28
N THR A 20 1.85 4.16 17.13
CA THR A 20 2.06 5.61 17.26
C THR A 20 3.48 6.04 16.87
N GLU A 21 3.80 7.31 17.11
CA GLU A 21 5.13 7.90 16.87
C GLU A 21 6.27 7.17 17.57
N LYS A 22 6.00 6.36 18.60
CA LYS A 22 7.04 5.63 19.35
C LYS A 22 7.80 4.66 18.46
N LEU A 23 7.07 3.87 17.66
CA LEU A 23 7.69 2.94 16.71
C LEU A 23 8.45 3.68 15.61
N PHE A 24 7.78 4.62 14.95
CA PHE A 24 8.34 5.32 13.80
C PHE A 24 9.48 6.28 14.17
N GLY A 25 9.39 6.90 15.35
CA GLY A 25 10.43 7.75 15.93
C GLY A 25 11.74 6.98 16.10
N ALA A 26 11.70 5.80 16.72
CA ALA A 26 12.89 4.94 16.86
C ALA A 26 13.50 4.57 15.48
N LEU A 27 12.68 4.14 14.53
CA LEU A 27 13.15 3.81 13.17
C LEU A 27 13.83 5.02 12.48
N SER A 28 13.24 6.21 12.64
CA SER A 28 13.72 7.45 12.03
C SER A 28 15.09 7.90 12.57
N VAL A 29 15.33 7.76 13.88
CA VAL A 29 16.59 8.17 14.52
C VAL A 29 17.68 7.11 14.41
N GLY A 30 17.39 5.97 13.76
CA GLY A 30 18.38 4.94 13.44
C GLY A 30 18.75 4.04 14.61
N THR A 31 17.80 3.74 15.50
CA THR A 31 17.93 2.78 16.60
C THR A 31 16.91 1.66 16.43
N ILE A 32 17.16 0.48 17.02
CA ILE A 32 16.23 -0.64 16.92
C ILE A 32 15.10 -0.44 17.94
N PRO A 33 13.83 -0.30 17.51
CA PRO A 33 12.70 -0.29 18.43
C PRO A 33 12.49 -1.67 19.06
N LEU A 34 12.34 -1.67 20.38
CA LEU A 34 11.74 -2.76 21.15
C LEU A 34 10.25 -2.43 21.29
N TYR A 35 9.40 -3.11 20.55
CA TYR A 35 7.99 -2.77 20.44
C TYR A 35 7.11 -3.73 21.24
N ASP A 36 6.21 -3.15 22.03
CA ASP A 36 5.09 -3.79 22.71
C ASP A 36 3.85 -2.90 22.50
N GLY A 37 2.74 -3.46 22.03
CA GLY A 37 1.61 -2.65 21.59
C GLY A 37 0.62 -3.42 20.74
N ALA A 38 0.31 -2.90 19.55
CA ALA A 38 -0.69 -3.50 18.68
C ALA A 38 -0.30 -4.94 18.24
N PRO A 39 -1.17 -5.95 18.41
CA PRO A 39 -0.88 -7.33 18.00
C PRO A 39 -0.61 -7.50 16.50
N ASN A 40 -1.04 -6.55 15.68
CA ASN A 40 -0.81 -6.52 14.25
C ASN A 40 0.29 -5.52 13.83
N ALA A 41 1.11 -5.02 14.76
CA ALA A 41 2.15 -4.02 14.53
C ALA A 41 3.21 -4.44 13.50
N LYS A 42 3.42 -5.74 13.30
CA LYS A 42 4.30 -6.28 12.25
C LYS A 42 3.95 -5.77 10.85
N LYS A 43 2.68 -5.46 10.57
CA LYS A 43 2.22 -4.86 9.31
C LYS A 43 2.74 -3.43 9.08
N PHE A 44 3.15 -2.75 10.16
CA PHE A 44 3.59 -1.36 10.15
C PHE A 44 5.12 -1.24 10.17
N ALA A 45 5.83 -2.36 10.30
CA ALA A 45 7.28 -2.40 10.22
C ALA A 45 7.76 -2.31 8.75
N PRO A 46 8.83 -1.56 8.46
CA PRO A 46 9.35 -1.42 7.10
C PRO A 46 9.87 -2.74 6.54
N ASP A 47 10.34 -3.66 7.39
CA ASP A 47 10.80 -4.99 7.02
C ASP A 47 10.61 -5.97 8.17
N ASN A 48 10.56 -7.27 7.87
CA ASN A 48 10.50 -8.32 8.90
C ASN A 48 11.68 -8.23 9.88
N ASN A 49 12.85 -7.77 9.43
CA ASN A 49 14.02 -7.56 10.28
C ASN A 49 14.32 -6.07 10.45
N SER A 50 13.44 -5.35 11.13
CA SER A 50 13.60 -3.91 11.42
C SER A 50 13.17 -3.49 12.83
N VAL A 51 12.41 -4.34 13.52
CA VAL A 51 11.81 -4.10 14.83
C VAL A 51 11.95 -5.37 15.66
N ILE A 52 12.19 -5.24 16.96
CA ILE A 52 12.14 -6.37 17.89
C ILE A 52 10.78 -6.33 18.58
N PHE A 53 9.92 -7.30 18.30
CA PHE A 53 8.62 -7.42 18.95
C PHE A 53 8.77 -8.22 20.24
N THR A 54 8.40 -7.63 21.38
CA THR A 54 8.59 -8.27 22.70
C THR A 54 7.81 -9.57 22.84
N GLU A 55 6.64 -9.65 22.19
CA GLU A 55 5.77 -10.83 22.15
C GLU A 55 6.45 -12.09 21.59
N ASP A 56 7.48 -11.95 20.75
CA ASP A 56 8.15 -13.08 20.09
C ASP A 56 9.07 -13.88 21.04
N TYR A 57 9.39 -13.35 22.22
CA TYR A 57 10.38 -13.95 23.14
C TYR A 57 9.74 -14.68 24.32
N GLY A 58 8.44 -14.51 24.55
CA GLY A 58 7.65 -15.17 25.60
C GLY A 58 7.96 -14.75 27.05
N THR A 59 9.20 -14.32 27.35
CA THR A 59 9.62 -13.86 28.69
C THR A 59 10.64 -12.72 28.58
N PRO A 60 10.65 -11.74 29.52
CA PRO A 60 11.65 -10.67 29.56
C PRO A 60 13.10 -11.14 29.60
N GLU A 61 13.38 -12.27 30.26
CA GLU A 61 14.73 -12.84 30.38
C GLU A 61 15.28 -13.25 29.01
N LYS A 62 14.49 -13.98 28.21
CA LYS A 62 14.84 -14.36 26.84
C LYS A 62 15.04 -13.15 25.93
N LEU A 63 14.23 -12.11 26.09
CA LEU A 63 14.43 -10.85 25.37
C LEU A 63 15.76 -10.23 25.78
N ALA A 64 16.07 -10.15 27.08
CA ALA A 64 17.34 -9.60 27.57
C ALA A 64 18.55 -10.40 27.06
N GLU A 65 18.48 -11.73 27.05
CA GLU A 65 19.51 -12.61 26.46
C GLU A 65 19.75 -12.29 24.98
N TYR A 66 18.67 -12.09 24.20
CA TYR A 66 18.77 -11.73 22.80
C TYR A 66 19.36 -10.33 22.57
N LEU A 67 18.98 -9.35 23.40
CA LEU A 67 19.55 -7.99 23.33
C LEU A 67 21.04 -7.98 23.66
N LEU A 68 21.46 -8.77 24.65
CA LEU A 68 22.88 -8.95 24.98
C LEU A 68 23.65 -9.66 23.86
N TYR A 69 23.01 -10.60 23.17
CA TYR A 69 23.57 -11.21 21.96
C TYR A 69 23.79 -10.15 20.87
N LEU A 70 22.77 -9.35 20.52
CA LEU A 70 22.90 -8.28 19.53
C LEU A 70 23.92 -7.22 19.93
N ASP A 71 24.02 -6.87 21.21
CA ASP A 71 25.01 -5.90 21.69
C ASP A 71 26.46 -6.38 21.48
N ARG A 72 26.69 -7.69 21.56
CA ARG A 72 28.03 -8.31 21.39
C ARG A 72 28.34 -8.71 19.94
N ASN A 73 27.35 -8.66 19.04
CA ASN A 73 27.48 -9.10 17.66
C ASN A 73 27.03 -7.98 16.71
N ASP A 74 27.96 -7.07 16.40
CA ASP A 74 27.67 -5.89 15.57
C ASP A 74 27.14 -6.27 14.17
N ASP A 75 27.59 -7.37 13.58
CA ASP A 75 27.09 -7.86 12.30
C ASP A 75 25.60 -8.22 12.37
N GLU A 76 25.16 -8.86 13.46
CA GLU A 76 23.75 -9.24 13.67
C GLU A 76 22.89 -8.00 13.97
N TYR A 77 23.41 -7.07 14.77
CA TYR A 77 22.78 -5.78 14.99
C TYR A 77 22.60 -5.01 13.67
N GLN A 78 23.62 -5.02 12.80
CA GLN A 78 23.59 -4.29 11.54
C GLN A 78 22.53 -4.84 10.57
N LYS A 79 22.19 -6.13 10.64
CA LYS A 79 21.12 -6.74 9.82
C LYS A 79 19.76 -6.04 9.99
N TYR A 80 19.48 -5.46 11.15
CA TYR A 80 18.24 -4.70 11.40
C TYR A 80 18.13 -3.39 10.61
N PHE A 81 19.21 -2.96 9.97
CA PHE A 81 19.26 -1.73 9.17
C PHE A 81 19.42 -2.01 7.67
N GLU A 82 19.51 -3.28 7.25
CA GLU A 82 19.69 -3.62 5.84
C GLU A 82 18.52 -3.16 4.97
N TRP A 83 17.30 -3.12 5.52
CA TRP A 83 16.12 -2.52 4.85
C TRP A 83 16.34 -1.06 4.45
N LYS A 84 17.22 -0.31 5.13
CA LYS A 84 17.56 1.07 4.72
C LYS A 84 18.39 1.11 3.44
N LYS A 85 19.08 0.02 3.10
CA LYS A 85 19.88 -0.11 1.87
C LYS A 85 19.08 -0.74 0.74
N LYS A 86 18.36 -1.83 1.01
CA LYS A 86 17.55 -2.55 0.00
C LYS A 86 16.17 -1.92 -0.25
N GLY A 87 15.71 -1.04 0.65
CA GLY A 87 14.37 -0.47 0.66
C GLY A 87 13.41 -1.23 1.59
N PRO A 88 12.30 -0.59 1.99
CA PRO A 88 11.24 -1.24 2.75
C PRO A 88 10.49 -2.28 1.91
N THR A 89 9.66 -3.08 2.56
CA THR A 89 8.73 -3.99 1.88
C THR A 89 7.69 -3.22 1.09
N LYS A 90 7.19 -3.82 0.01
CA LYS A 90 6.13 -3.25 -0.83
C LYS A 90 4.84 -3.01 -0.04
N ASP A 91 4.50 -3.90 0.88
CA ASP A 91 3.35 -3.79 1.78
C ASP A 91 3.45 -2.50 2.62
N TRP A 92 4.64 -2.23 3.17
CA TRP A 92 4.90 -1.00 3.91
C TRP A 92 4.86 0.23 3.01
N THR A 93 5.46 0.17 1.81
CA THR A 93 5.42 1.27 0.83
C THR A 93 3.98 1.60 0.44
N ALA A 94 3.18 0.60 0.12
CA ALA A 94 1.76 0.75 -0.16
C ALA A 94 1.04 1.40 1.03
N MET A 95 1.31 0.96 2.26
CA MET A 95 0.72 1.62 3.43
C MET A 95 1.15 3.10 3.52
N VAL A 96 2.41 3.43 3.34
CA VAL A 96 2.91 4.81 3.42
C VAL A 96 2.39 5.69 2.29
N ASP A 97 2.15 5.14 1.11
CA ASP A 97 1.61 5.89 -0.03
C ASP A 97 0.22 6.49 0.28
N ILE A 98 -0.59 5.86 1.14
CA ILE A 98 -1.86 6.46 1.58
C ILE A 98 -1.66 7.71 2.44
N ALA A 99 -0.53 7.79 3.16
CA ALA A 99 -0.21 8.89 4.04
C ALA A 99 0.18 10.16 3.27
N ARG A 100 0.51 10.05 1.98
CA ARG A 100 0.77 11.18 1.08
C ARG A 100 -0.45 12.09 0.90
N ILE A 101 -1.64 11.52 1.03
CA ILE A 101 -2.89 12.25 0.90
C ILE A 101 -3.31 12.68 2.29
N GLY A 102 -3.41 13.98 2.52
CA GLY A 102 -3.82 14.52 3.82
C GLY A 102 -5.15 13.93 4.31
N ALA A 103 -5.26 13.70 5.62
CA ALA A 103 -6.44 13.05 6.22
C ALA A 103 -7.76 13.71 5.82
N ARG A 104 -7.79 15.05 5.71
CA ARG A 104 -8.96 15.81 5.24
C ARG A 104 -9.39 15.41 3.81
N CYS A 105 -8.45 15.30 2.88
CA CYS A 105 -8.75 14.89 1.51
C CYS A 105 -9.27 13.46 1.45
N ARG A 106 -8.73 12.54 2.27
CA ARG A 106 -9.24 11.16 2.35
C ARG A 106 -10.70 11.11 2.80
N VAL A 107 -11.08 11.96 3.77
CA VAL A 107 -12.48 12.12 4.18
C VAL A 107 -13.32 12.69 3.04
N CYS A 108 -12.84 13.71 2.33
CA CYS A 108 -13.55 14.26 1.17
C CYS A 108 -13.81 13.20 0.07
N TYR A 109 -12.79 12.39 -0.26
CA TYR A 109 -12.97 11.29 -1.21
C TYR A 109 -14.00 10.29 -0.73
N ARG A 110 -13.97 9.92 0.56
CA ARG A 110 -14.95 8.99 1.11
C ARG A 110 -16.38 9.54 1.09
N LEU A 111 -16.57 10.80 1.45
CA LEU A 111 -17.88 11.47 1.39
C LEU A 111 -18.40 11.55 -0.04
N ALA A 112 -17.53 11.92 -0.98
CA ALA A 112 -17.90 12.03 -2.37
C ALA A 112 -18.22 10.64 -2.98
N ASP A 113 -17.52 9.58 -2.57
CA ASP A 113 -17.86 8.20 -2.94
C ASP A 113 -19.23 7.77 -2.41
N MET A 114 -19.54 8.10 -1.15
CA MET A 114 -20.85 7.82 -0.56
C MET A 114 -21.95 8.54 -1.34
N HIS A 115 -21.75 9.82 -1.66
CA HIS A 115 -22.71 10.57 -2.47
C HIS A 115 -22.89 9.98 -3.87
N ARG A 116 -21.78 9.62 -4.54
CA ARG A 116 -21.78 8.99 -5.88
C ARG A 116 -22.58 7.68 -5.89
N LYS A 117 -22.59 6.93 -4.80
CA LYS A 117 -23.42 5.71 -4.69
C LYS A 117 -24.91 6.01 -4.78
N ASP A 118 -25.35 7.17 -4.29
CA ASP A 118 -26.75 7.55 -4.27
C ASP A 118 -27.21 8.19 -5.59
N VAL A 119 -26.35 8.99 -6.23
CA VAL A 119 -26.70 9.78 -7.43
C VAL A 119 -26.09 9.27 -8.74
N GLY A 120 -25.25 8.24 -8.68
CA GLY A 120 -24.49 7.72 -9.82
C GLY A 120 -23.22 8.54 -10.12
N MET A 121 -22.50 8.16 -11.16
CA MET A 121 -21.25 8.81 -11.57
C MET A 121 -21.46 10.25 -12.04
N VAL A 122 -21.12 11.22 -11.19
CA VAL A 122 -21.16 12.65 -11.53
C VAL A 122 -19.82 13.06 -12.12
N PHE A 123 -19.72 13.13 -13.44
CA PHE A 123 -18.58 13.76 -14.10
C PHE A 123 -18.73 15.29 -14.08
N GLY A 124 -17.60 16.00 -14.09
CA GLY A 124 -17.58 17.45 -14.35
C GLY A 124 -18.03 17.78 -15.78
N ASP A 125 -17.61 18.94 -16.30
CA ASP A 125 -17.87 19.29 -17.70
C ASP A 125 -17.38 18.22 -18.71
N SER A 126 -17.80 18.37 -19.98
CA SER A 126 -17.49 17.41 -21.05
C SER A 126 -15.99 17.17 -21.23
N ASP A 127 -15.17 18.21 -21.05
CA ASP A 127 -13.73 18.16 -21.26
C ASP A 127 -13.02 17.41 -20.13
N HIS A 128 -13.50 17.58 -18.89
CA HIS A 128 -13.06 16.78 -17.76
C HIS A 128 -13.46 15.31 -17.92
N ARG A 129 -14.66 15.04 -18.41
CA ARG A 129 -15.13 13.67 -18.64
C ARG A 129 -14.27 12.92 -19.66
N ALA A 130 -13.89 13.56 -20.76
CA ALA A 130 -13.09 12.94 -21.83
C ALA A 130 -11.75 12.38 -21.32
N LYS A 131 -11.15 12.98 -20.27
CA LYS A 131 -9.87 12.54 -19.68
C LYS A 131 -9.93 11.15 -19.05
N TYR A 132 -11.11 10.71 -18.61
CA TYR A 132 -11.30 9.46 -17.88
C TYR A 132 -11.91 8.34 -18.74
N ILE A 133 -12.26 8.63 -19.98
CA ILE A 133 -12.75 7.61 -20.90
C ILE A 133 -11.54 6.93 -21.57
N ARG A 134 -11.45 5.61 -21.42
CA ARG A 134 -10.46 4.76 -22.10
C ARG A 134 -11.11 3.76 -23.05
N VAL A 135 -12.44 3.73 -23.09
CA VAL A 135 -13.23 2.92 -24.02
C VAL A 135 -13.15 3.55 -25.42
N PRO A 136 -12.70 2.81 -26.45
CA PRO A 136 -12.72 3.28 -27.83
C PRO A 136 -14.13 3.58 -28.35
N ASN A 137 -14.26 4.50 -29.31
CA ASN A 137 -15.55 4.85 -29.90
C ASN A 137 -16.22 3.68 -30.66
N ASP A 138 -15.42 2.72 -31.14
CA ASP A 138 -15.86 1.50 -31.84
C ASP A 138 -15.97 0.27 -30.92
N TRP A 139 -15.95 0.50 -29.61
CA TRP A 139 -16.15 -0.56 -28.62
C TRP A 139 -17.56 -1.14 -28.75
N ASP A 140 -17.63 -2.46 -28.79
CA ASP A 140 -18.87 -3.21 -28.95
C ASP A 140 -19.06 -4.16 -27.76
N PRO A 141 -20.25 -4.21 -27.13
CA PRO A 141 -20.50 -5.07 -25.96
C PRO A 141 -20.29 -6.58 -26.20
N SER A 142 -20.26 -7.05 -27.46
CA SER A 142 -19.90 -8.43 -27.78
C SER A 142 -18.41 -8.73 -27.63
N LYS A 143 -17.55 -7.69 -27.60
CA LYS A 143 -16.09 -7.82 -27.47
C LYS A 143 -15.64 -7.99 -26.01
N GLY A 144 -16.45 -7.54 -25.04
CA GLY A 144 -16.08 -7.58 -23.62
C GLY A 144 -16.99 -6.74 -22.73
N ILE A 145 -16.51 -6.49 -21.51
CA ILE A 145 -17.17 -5.64 -20.51
C ILE A 145 -16.45 -4.32 -20.35
N VAL A 146 -17.07 -3.37 -19.66
CA VAL A 146 -16.41 -2.13 -19.21
C VAL A 146 -16.40 -2.12 -17.69
N VAL A 147 -15.23 -1.87 -17.10
CA VAL A 147 -15.05 -1.69 -15.66
C VAL A 147 -14.62 -0.25 -15.36
N TYR A 148 -14.79 0.18 -14.12
CA TYR A 148 -14.36 1.49 -13.64
C TYR A 148 -13.17 1.32 -12.71
N ILE A 149 -12.00 1.79 -13.14
CA ILE A 149 -10.76 1.61 -12.38
C ILE A 149 -10.25 2.97 -11.90
N ARG A 150 -9.86 3.08 -10.63
CA ARG A 150 -9.15 4.27 -10.13
C ARG A 150 -7.90 3.89 -9.36
N HIS A 151 -6.92 4.79 -9.38
CA HIS A 151 -5.78 4.69 -8.48
C HIS A 151 -6.20 5.06 -7.04
N ARG A 152 -5.68 4.35 -6.03
CA ARG A 152 -6.00 4.63 -4.64
C ARG A 152 -5.67 6.07 -4.27
N GLY A 153 -6.65 6.73 -3.66
CA GLY A 153 -6.48 8.10 -3.23
C GLY A 153 -6.61 9.15 -4.34
N THR A 154 -7.12 8.75 -5.50
CA THR A 154 -7.75 9.67 -6.44
C THR A 154 -9.27 9.53 -6.36
N PHE A 155 -9.99 10.53 -6.87
CA PHE A 155 -11.45 10.52 -6.86
C PHE A 155 -12.04 9.86 -8.12
N TRP A 156 -11.46 10.18 -9.27
CA TRP A 156 -12.04 9.87 -10.57
C TRP A 156 -11.73 8.45 -11.04
N PHE A 157 -12.74 7.79 -11.60
CA PHE A 157 -12.62 6.47 -12.22
C PHE A 157 -12.42 6.59 -13.72
N TYR A 158 -11.51 5.78 -14.25
CA TYR A 158 -11.33 5.56 -15.67
C TYR A 158 -12.28 4.45 -16.12
N SER A 159 -13.05 4.68 -17.19
CA SER A 159 -13.83 3.61 -17.82
C SER A 159 -12.92 2.81 -18.74
N VAL A 160 -12.66 1.56 -18.40
CA VAL A 160 -11.68 0.70 -19.07
C VAL A 160 -12.38 -0.49 -19.72
N PRO A 161 -12.22 -0.70 -21.04
CA PRO A 161 -12.76 -1.87 -21.71
C PRO A 161 -11.90 -3.10 -21.41
N ILE A 162 -12.54 -4.20 -21.03
CA ILE A 162 -11.91 -5.48 -20.73
C ILE A 162 -12.46 -6.52 -21.71
N PRO A 163 -11.65 -6.99 -22.68
CA PRO A 163 -12.05 -8.04 -23.62
C PRO A 163 -12.48 -9.33 -22.91
N TYR A 164 -13.44 -10.06 -23.48
CA TYR A 164 -13.76 -11.40 -22.98
C TYR A 164 -12.55 -12.35 -23.11
N GLY A 165 -12.37 -13.22 -22.11
CA GLY A 165 -11.22 -14.12 -22.03
C GLY A 165 -9.94 -13.50 -21.47
N THR A 166 -9.98 -12.22 -21.05
CA THR A 166 -8.83 -11.58 -20.39
C THR A 166 -8.44 -12.34 -19.12
N ASN A 167 -7.19 -12.80 -19.04
CA ASN A 167 -6.65 -13.45 -17.85
C ASN A 167 -6.03 -12.44 -16.87
N ALA A 168 -5.62 -12.91 -15.67
CA ALA A 168 -5.01 -12.09 -14.62
C ALA A 168 -3.82 -11.23 -15.11
N LYS A 169 -2.89 -11.82 -15.87
CA LYS A 169 -1.69 -11.12 -16.39
C LYS A 169 -2.05 -10.06 -17.42
N GLU A 170 -2.99 -10.37 -18.31
CA GLU A 170 -3.49 -9.42 -19.29
C GLU A 170 -4.23 -8.25 -18.61
N PHE A 171 -5.02 -8.54 -17.58
CA PHE A 171 -5.71 -7.51 -16.82
C PHE A 171 -4.74 -6.59 -16.07
N GLN A 172 -3.70 -7.15 -15.43
CA GLN A 172 -2.62 -6.35 -14.83
C GLN A 172 -1.96 -5.44 -15.87
N ARG A 173 -1.62 -5.97 -17.06
CA ARG A 173 -1.03 -5.16 -18.14
C ARG A 173 -1.97 -4.05 -18.61
N ILE A 174 -3.28 -4.30 -18.69
CA ILE A 174 -4.29 -3.27 -18.99
C ILE A 174 -4.25 -2.17 -17.91
N ILE A 175 -4.24 -2.53 -16.63
CA ILE A 175 -4.14 -1.58 -15.51
C ILE A 175 -2.88 -0.71 -15.64
N GLU A 176 -1.70 -1.34 -15.76
CA GLU A 176 -0.39 -0.67 -15.81
C GLU A 176 -0.24 0.28 -17.01
N THR A 177 -0.91 -0.01 -18.12
CA THR A 177 -0.85 0.82 -19.34
C THR A 177 -1.91 1.92 -19.40
N THR A 178 -3.02 1.74 -18.68
CA THR A 178 -4.22 2.58 -18.82
C THR A 178 -4.40 3.56 -17.67
N ILE A 179 -4.00 3.16 -16.46
CA ILE A 179 -4.25 3.89 -15.23
C ILE A 179 -2.96 4.60 -14.78
N PRO A 180 -2.96 5.94 -14.72
CA PRO A 180 -1.79 6.67 -14.24
C PRO A 180 -1.65 6.53 -12.73
N CYS A 181 -0.41 6.58 -12.25
CA CYS A 181 -0.07 6.82 -10.85
C CYS A 181 0.34 8.29 -10.67
N PRO A 182 -0.55 9.21 -10.23
CA PRO A 182 -0.28 10.66 -10.30
C PRO A 182 0.89 11.14 -9.43
N HIS A 183 1.28 10.35 -8.44
CA HIS A 183 2.34 10.68 -7.50
C HIS A 183 3.64 9.92 -7.79
N CYS A 184 3.63 9.02 -8.77
CA CYS A 184 4.81 8.29 -9.21
C CYS A 184 5.56 9.08 -10.32
N PRO A 185 6.89 8.89 -10.45
CA PRO A 185 7.67 9.46 -11.55
C PRO A 185 7.07 9.11 -12.92
N ASN A 186 6.92 10.11 -13.78
CA ASN A 186 6.35 9.96 -15.13
C ASN A 186 4.94 9.33 -15.16
N GLU A 187 4.19 9.48 -14.07
CA GLU A 187 2.85 8.88 -13.87
C GLU A 187 2.83 7.34 -13.93
N LYS A 188 3.97 6.69 -13.72
CA LYS A 188 4.12 5.23 -13.78
C LYS A 188 4.68 4.70 -12.47
N GLY A 189 3.88 3.88 -11.79
CA GLY A 189 4.31 3.13 -10.62
C GLY A 189 4.37 1.64 -10.89
N GLU A 190 4.90 0.89 -9.93
CA GLU A 190 4.87 -0.57 -9.95
C GLU A 190 3.51 -1.05 -9.44
N PHE A 191 2.84 -1.95 -10.17
CA PHE A 191 1.57 -2.51 -9.72
C PHE A 191 1.77 -3.32 -8.43
N TYR A 192 0.89 -3.10 -7.45
CA TYR A 192 0.93 -3.82 -6.18
C TYR A 192 -0.33 -4.69 -6.01
N GLU A 193 -1.51 -4.08 -6.03
CA GLU A 193 -2.76 -4.82 -5.88
C GLU A 193 -3.95 -4.13 -6.55
N ALA A 194 -5.00 -4.91 -6.79
CA ALA A 194 -6.31 -4.44 -7.20
C ALA A 194 -7.39 -5.15 -6.39
N TYR A 195 -8.41 -4.40 -5.96
CA TYR A 195 -9.55 -4.96 -5.24
C TYR A 195 -10.85 -4.32 -5.69
N GLU A 196 -11.95 -5.04 -5.51
CA GLU A 196 -13.29 -4.51 -5.72
C GLU A 196 -13.56 -3.43 -4.68
N TYR A 197 -14.02 -2.28 -5.14
CA TYR A 197 -13.97 -1.04 -4.38
C TYR A 197 -14.82 -1.07 -3.10
N TRP A 198 -15.99 -1.71 -3.14
CA TRP A 198 -16.96 -1.66 -2.04
C TRP A 198 -16.79 -2.76 -1.01
N THR A 199 -16.59 -3.98 -1.48
CA THR A 199 -16.41 -5.20 -0.69
C THR A 199 -14.98 -5.37 -0.19
N ARG A 200 -14.01 -4.68 -0.82
CA ARG A 200 -12.57 -4.86 -0.58
C ARG A 200 -12.08 -6.27 -0.87
N SER A 201 -12.82 -7.03 -1.68
CA SER A 201 -12.43 -8.35 -2.14
C SER A 201 -11.24 -8.22 -3.08
N GLN A 202 -10.15 -8.92 -2.81
CA GLN A 202 -8.94 -8.87 -3.63
C GLN A 202 -9.20 -9.49 -5.00
N ILE A 203 -8.84 -8.77 -6.07
CA ILE A 203 -8.97 -9.22 -7.47
C ILE A 203 -7.60 -9.69 -7.98
N LEU A 204 -6.57 -8.88 -7.74
CA LEU A 204 -5.18 -9.16 -8.10
C LEU A 204 -4.24 -8.70 -7.00
N HIS A 205 -3.14 -9.41 -6.84
CA HIS A 205 -2.05 -9.03 -5.96
C HIS A 205 -0.72 -9.49 -6.57
N GLU A 206 0.31 -8.66 -6.48
CA GLU A 206 1.61 -8.90 -7.11
C GLU A 206 2.28 -10.22 -6.73
N LYS A 207 2.05 -10.71 -5.50
CA LYS A 207 2.63 -11.95 -4.96
C LYS A 207 1.91 -13.23 -5.42
N ILE A 208 0.83 -13.13 -6.20
CA ILE A 208 0.06 -14.31 -6.61
C ILE A 208 0.49 -14.76 -8.02
N ASP A 209 1.18 -15.90 -8.10
CA ASP A 209 1.55 -16.55 -9.36
C ASP A 209 0.32 -17.11 -10.11
N SER A 210 0.32 -16.99 -11.45
CA SER A 210 -0.79 -17.32 -12.38
C SER A 210 -1.42 -18.72 -12.25
N PRO A 211 -2.65 -18.96 -12.78
CA PRO A 211 -3.65 -18.05 -13.30
C PRO A 211 -4.86 -18.01 -12.34
N LEU A 212 -5.01 -16.93 -11.55
CA LEU A 212 -6.33 -16.72 -10.97
C LEU A 212 -7.30 -16.49 -12.13
N GLU A 213 -8.37 -17.28 -12.18
CA GLU A 213 -9.55 -16.85 -12.91
C GLU A 213 -10.01 -15.54 -12.24
N ILE A 214 -9.83 -14.44 -12.96
CA ILE A 214 -10.36 -13.16 -12.53
C ILE A 214 -11.85 -13.16 -12.88
N THR A 215 -12.68 -12.89 -11.89
CA THR A 215 -14.10 -12.68 -12.10
C THR A 215 -14.34 -11.18 -12.09
N LEU A 216 -14.59 -10.62 -13.28
CA LEU A 216 -14.95 -9.22 -13.47
C LEU A 216 -16.38 -9.15 -13.99
N THR A 217 -17.13 -8.14 -13.57
CA THR A 217 -18.51 -7.89 -14.02
C THR A 217 -18.61 -6.53 -14.69
N GLN A 218 -19.61 -6.38 -15.57
CA GLN A 218 -19.95 -5.10 -16.16
C GLN A 218 -20.11 -4.04 -15.07
N GLU A 219 -19.53 -2.86 -15.29
CA GLU A 219 -19.56 -1.70 -14.38
C GLU A 219 -18.92 -1.94 -13.01
N MET A 220 -18.14 -3.02 -12.83
CA MET A 220 -17.40 -3.25 -11.59
C MET A 220 -16.46 -2.09 -11.28
N GLU A 221 -16.49 -1.63 -10.03
CA GLU A 221 -15.61 -0.58 -9.55
C GLU A 221 -14.39 -1.17 -8.86
N ILE A 222 -13.21 -0.75 -9.30
CA ILE A 222 -11.94 -1.34 -8.92
C ILE A 222 -11.03 -0.21 -8.46
N GLU A 223 -10.40 -0.40 -7.30
CA GLU A 223 -9.34 0.48 -6.84
C GLU A 223 -8.01 -0.26 -6.93
N VAL A 224 -7.04 0.37 -7.59
CA VAL A 224 -5.70 -0.17 -7.81
C VAL A 224 -4.69 0.60 -6.99
N VAL A 225 -3.67 -0.11 -6.53
CA VAL A 225 -2.55 0.46 -5.81
C VAL A 225 -1.31 0.30 -6.68
N PHE A 226 -0.70 1.43 -7.02
CA PHE A 226 0.67 1.46 -7.48
C PHE A 226 1.57 1.89 -6.34
N ILE A 227 2.80 1.39 -6.33
CA ILE A 227 3.84 1.79 -5.41
C ILE A 227 4.99 2.46 -6.16
N ASP A 228 5.65 3.41 -5.51
CA ASP A 228 6.90 4.01 -5.98
C ASP A 228 8.04 3.70 -5.01
N MET A 229 8.80 2.64 -5.30
CA MET A 229 9.98 2.29 -4.51
C MET A 229 11.10 3.33 -4.62
N ASN A 230 11.16 4.11 -5.71
CA ASN A 230 12.18 5.15 -5.86
C ASN A 230 11.97 6.31 -4.89
N PHE A 231 10.73 6.57 -4.46
CA PHE A 231 10.42 7.58 -3.46
C PHE A 231 11.29 7.43 -2.20
N TYR A 232 11.53 6.19 -1.76
CA TYR A 232 12.33 5.91 -0.59
C TYR A 232 13.78 6.38 -0.77
N PHE A 233 14.40 6.08 -1.92
CA PHE A 233 15.80 6.39 -2.16
C PHE A 233 16.06 7.84 -2.60
N THR A 234 15.06 8.49 -3.21
CA THR A 234 15.25 9.80 -3.85
C THR A 234 14.97 10.99 -2.94
N ASN A 235 14.19 10.82 -1.87
CA ASN A 235 13.87 11.89 -0.90
C ASN A 235 14.88 12.04 0.26
N HIS A 236 16.04 11.41 0.17
CA HIS A 236 17.14 11.56 1.13
C HIS A 236 18.20 12.61 0.69
N LYS A 237 17.82 13.60 -0.12
CA LYS A 237 18.66 14.76 -0.47
C LYS A 237 18.23 16.01 0.26
#